data_AF-E9I6M1-F1
#
_entry.id   AF-E9I6M1-F1
#
_cell.length_a   1.000
_cell.length_b   1.000
_cell.length_c   1.000
_cell.angle_alpha   90.00
_cell.angle_beta   90.00
_cell.angle_gamma   90.00
#
_symmetry.space_group_name_H-M   'P 1'
#
loop_
_entity.id
_entity.type
_entity.pdbx_description
1 polymer ?
#
loop_
_entity_poly.entity_id
_entity_poly.type
_entity_poly.pdbx_seq_one_letter_code
_entity_poly.pdbx_strand_id
1 'polypeptide(L)'
;MAKQLLVALVLVVGLFQAGQCAAVAQERGIKIAHEQPKEFICTDDGTYPSPGECTDVYYLCSGGVAYPQACLDGNVFDPVTFVCTPSDEASCNQKFNCPAD
;
A
#
# COMPACT_ATOMS: atom_id res chain seq x y z
N MET A 1 -51.97 7.03 42.69
CA MET A 1 -50.57 7.31 43.07
C MET A 1 -49.55 6.43 42.34
N ALA A 2 -49.75 5.10 42.22
CA ALA A 2 -48.81 4.19 41.53
C ALA A 2 -48.61 4.49 40.02
N LYS A 3 -49.62 5.04 39.34
CA LYS A 3 -49.56 5.35 37.89
C LYS A 3 -48.59 6.50 37.56
N GLN A 4 -48.44 7.47 38.47
CA GLN A 4 -47.51 8.60 38.30
C GLN A 4 -46.05 8.18 38.51
N LEU A 5 -45.79 7.17 39.36
CA LEU A 5 -44.45 6.61 39.57
C LEU A 5 -43.95 5.85 38.33
N LEU A 6 -44.86 5.14 37.64
CA LEU A 6 -44.61 4.48 36.36
C LEU A 6 -44.29 5.49 35.24
N VAL A 7 -45.01 6.61 35.17
CA VAL A 7 -44.75 7.67 34.18
C VAL A 7 -43.38 8.31 34.39
N ALA A 8 -42.99 8.57 35.64
CA ALA A 8 -41.66 9.11 35.94
C ALA A 8 -40.55 8.13 35.49
N LEU A 9 -40.67 6.84 35.81
CA LEU A 9 -39.71 5.80 35.41
C LEU A 9 -39.55 5.69 33.90
N VAL A 10 -40.65 5.74 33.14
CA VAL A 10 -40.61 5.68 31.66
C VAL A 10 -39.92 6.91 31.06
N LEU A 11 -40.10 8.10 31.64
CA LEU A 11 -39.42 9.31 31.18
C LEU A 11 -37.91 9.30 31.47
N VAL A 12 -37.46 8.77 32.61
CA VAL A 12 -36.02 8.63 32.89
C VAL A 12 -35.36 7.60 31.98
N VAL A 13 -36.03 6.48 31.70
CA VAL A 13 -35.52 5.46 30.78
C VAL A 13 -35.49 5.95 29.32
N GLY A 14 -36.46 6.79 28.92
CA GLY A 14 -36.52 7.36 27.56
C GLY A 14 -35.44 8.39 27.24
N LEU A 15 -34.94 9.14 28.24
CA LEU A 15 -33.84 10.09 28.04
C LEU A 15 -32.46 9.41 27.99
N PHE A 16 -32.33 8.18 28.52
CA PHE A 16 -31.08 7.41 28.48
C PHE A 16 -30.81 6.73 27.12
N GLN A 17 -31.78 6.71 26.19
CA GLN A 17 -31.57 6.22 24.82
C GLN A 17 -31.15 7.30 23.82
N ALA A 18 -30.83 8.51 24.30
CA ALA A 18 -30.25 9.59 23.48
C ALA A 18 -28.70 9.59 23.50
N GLY A 19 -28.06 8.43 23.71
CA GLY A 19 -26.61 8.29 23.84
C GLY A 19 -26.03 7.22 22.89
N GLN A 20 -25.76 7.65 21.66
CA GLN A 20 -24.92 7.03 20.61
C GLN A 20 -25.09 5.53 20.30
N CYS A 21 -26.11 5.20 19.51
CA CYS A 21 -25.96 4.20 18.44
C CYS A 21 -26.38 4.81 17.10
N ALA A 22 -25.87 6.01 16.79
CA ALA A 22 -25.76 6.41 15.40
C ALA A 22 -24.61 5.60 14.82
N ALA A 23 -24.94 4.47 14.19
CA ALA A 23 -24.05 3.83 13.25
C ALA A 23 -23.62 4.91 12.24
N VAL A 24 -22.37 5.37 12.35
CA VAL A 24 -21.74 6.17 11.30
C VAL A 24 -21.84 5.32 10.04
N ALA A 25 -22.67 5.75 9.09
CA ALA A 25 -22.56 5.31 7.72
C ALA A 25 -21.20 5.84 7.24
N GLN A 26 -20.19 4.96 7.27
CA GLN A 26 -18.85 5.22 6.74
C GLN A 26 -19.01 5.70 5.30
N GLU A 27 -18.82 7.00 5.11
CA GLU A 27 -18.85 7.62 3.81
C GLU A 27 -17.77 6.98 2.93
N ARG A 28 -18.13 6.82 1.66
CA ARG A 28 -17.41 6.11 0.61
C ARG A 28 -15.90 6.37 0.64
N GLY A 29 -15.14 5.43 1.19
CA GLY A 29 -13.75 5.24 0.80
C GLY A 29 -13.73 4.49 -0.53
N ILE A 30 -13.19 5.10 -1.58
CA ILE A 30 -12.79 4.35 -2.78
C ILE A 30 -11.84 3.26 -2.26
N LYS A 31 -12.18 1.98 -2.46
CA LYS A 31 -11.19 0.90 -2.34
C LYS A 31 -10.26 1.04 -3.53
N ILE A 32 -9.37 2.02 -3.48
CA ILE A 32 -8.19 1.97 -4.33
C ILE A 32 -7.49 0.73 -3.83
N ALA A 33 -7.33 -0.27 -4.70
CA ALA A 33 -6.34 -1.31 -4.50
C ALA A 33 -4.98 -0.60 -4.50
N HIS A 34 -4.66 0.04 -3.38
CA HIS A 34 -3.33 0.51 -3.10
C HIS A 34 -2.62 -0.75 -2.63
N GLU A 35 -2.04 -1.44 -3.61
CA GLU A 35 -0.94 -2.35 -3.37
C GLU A 35 -0.06 -1.68 -2.32
N GLN A 36 0.06 -2.31 -1.15
CA GLN A 36 0.71 -1.68 -0.02
C GLN A 36 2.10 -1.23 -0.45
N PRO A 37 2.47 0.06 -0.28
CA PRO A 37 3.80 0.50 -0.66
C PRO A 37 4.74 -0.18 0.32
N LYS A 38 5.40 -1.25 -0.13
CA LYS A 38 6.67 -1.68 0.45
C LYS A 38 7.55 -0.45 0.37
N GLU A 39 7.70 0.23 1.50
CA GLU A 39 8.34 1.54 1.56
C GLU A 39 9.82 1.38 1.16
N PHE A 40 10.15 1.79 -0.06
CA PHE A 40 11.53 1.80 -0.53
C PHE A 40 12.23 2.99 0.10
N ILE A 41 13.28 2.73 0.89
CA ILE A 41 14.03 3.76 1.59
C ILE A 41 15.22 4.18 0.73
N CYS A 42 15.28 5.46 0.38
CA CYS A 42 16.42 6.04 -0.32
C CYS A 42 17.63 6.15 0.60
N THR A 43 18.78 5.67 0.13
CA THR A 43 20.07 5.87 0.82
C THR A 43 20.75 7.14 0.32
N ASP A 44 20.88 7.27 -1.00
CA ASP A 44 21.42 8.45 -1.70
C ASP A 44 20.54 8.78 -2.92
N ASP A 45 20.75 9.95 -3.51
CA ASP A 45 20.10 10.31 -4.78
C ASP A 45 20.59 9.41 -5.92
N GLY A 46 19.68 8.95 -6.76
CA GLY A 46 20.00 8.03 -7.85
C GLY A 46 18.86 7.11 -8.23
N THR A 47 19.15 6.15 -9.11
CA THR A 47 18.15 5.18 -9.60
C THR A 47 18.42 3.82 -8.97
N TYR A 48 17.37 3.18 -8.44
CA TYR A 48 17.49 1.92 -7.72
C TYR A 48 16.47 0.89 -8.21
N PRO A 49 16.86 -0.40 -8.25
CA PRO A 49 15.95 -1.48 -8.60
C PRO A 49 14.90 -1.71 -7.50
N SER A 50 13.76 -2.28 -7.91
CA SER A 50 12.77 -2.77 -6.96
C SER A 50 13.33 -3.92 -6.11
N PRO A 51 13.11 -3.93 -4.78
CA PRO A 51 13.66 -4.96 -3.91
C PRO A 51 12.89 -6.28 -4.05
N GLY A 52 13.60 -7.31 -4.50
CA GLY A 52 13.18 -8.71 -4.40
C GLY A 52 12.63 -9.33 -5.68
N GLU A 53 12.29 -8.54 -6.69
CA GLU A 53 11.71 -9.05 -7.93
C GLU A 53 12.26 -8.32 -9.16
N CYS A 54 12.38 -9.04 -10.28
CA CYS A 54 12.76 -8.49 -11.57
C CYS A 54 11.52 -7.85 -12.21
N THR A 55 11.25 -6.60 -11.87
CA THR A 55 10.04 -5.87 -12.28
C THR A 55 10.35 -4.75 -13.27
N ASP A 56 9.33 -4.29 -13.97
CA ASP A 56 9.32 -3.02 -14.72
C ASP A 56 9.44 -1.79 -13.79
N VAL A 57 9.07 -1.93 -12.51
CA VAL A 57 9.17 -0.85 -11.53
C VAL A 57 10.60 -0.64 -11.02
N TYR A 58 11.01 0.63 -10.94
CA TYR A 58 12.25 1.09 -10.32
C TYR A 58 12.01 2.39 -9.54
N TYR A 59 12.95 2.80 -8.70
CA TYR A 59 12.82 3.99 -7.85
C TYR A 59 13.86 5.03 -8.22
N LEU A 60 13.40 6.25 -8.53
CA LEU A 60 14.25 7.42 -8.58
C LEU A 60 14.26 8.07 -7.19
N CYS A 61 15.41 8.10 -6.55
CA CYS A 61 15.62 8.78 -5.28
C CYS A 61 16.09 10.22 -5.52
N SER A 62 15.39 11.18 -4.92
CA SER A 62 15.83 12.58 -4.87
C SER A 62 15.45 13.23 -3.55
N GLY A 63 16.43 13.80 -2.85
CA GLY A 63 16.22 14.47 -1.56
C GLY A 63 15.71 13.53 -0.47
N GLY A 64 16.07 12.25 -0.53
CA GLY A 64 15.60 11.22 0.41
C GLY A 64 14.18 10.69 0.13
N VAL A 65 13.55 11.11 -0.97
CA VAL A 65 12.20 10.66 -1.38
C VAL A 65 12.32 9.69 -2.56
N ALA A 66 11.64 8.54 -2.45
CA ALA A 66 11.59 7.54 -3.51
C ALA A 66 10.38 7.80 -4.44
N TYR A 67 10.67 8.02 -5.72
CA TYR A 67 9.68 8.18 -6.77
C TYR A 67 9.60 6.90 -7.59
N PRO A 68 8.51 6.11 -7.49
CA PRO A 68 8.35 4.92 -8.30
C PRO A 68 8.20 5.31 -9.77
N GLN A 69 8.91 4.61 -10.64
CA GLN A 69 8.87 4.75 -12.09
C GLN A 69 8.69 3.35 -12.69
N ALA A 70 8.20 3.27 -13.92
CA ALA A 70 8.04 2.02 -14.65
C ALA A 70 8.79 2.08 -15.99
N CYS A 71 9.40 0.96 -16.37
CA CYS A 71 9.92 0.74 -17.71
C CYS A 71 8.78 0.65 -18.73
N LEU A 72 9.13 0.79 -20.01
CA LEU A 72 8.19 0.52 -21.10
C LEU A 72 7.78 -0.96 -21.11
N ASP A 73 6.60 -1.24 -21.68
CA ASP A 73 6.05 -2.59 -21.77
C ASP A 73 7.07 -3.60 -22.35
N GLY A 74 7.23 -4.72 -21.65
CA GLY A 74 8.16 -5.79 -22.04
C GLY A 74 9.59 -5.64 -21.47
N ASN A 75 9.90 -4.50 -20.85
CA ASN A 75 11.20 -4.27 -20.22
C ASN A 75 11.09 -4.33 -18.69
N VAL A 76 12.16 -4.81 -18.06
CA VAL A 76 12.36 -4.82 -16.61
C VAL A 76 13.59 -4.00 -16.26
N PHE A 77 13.64 -3.44 -15.06
CA PHE A 77 14.79 -2.68 -14.62
C PHE A 77 15.91 -3.62 -14.17
N ASP A 78 16.99 -3.70 -14.94
CA ASP A 78 18.11 -4.59 -14.64
C ASP A 78 18.93 -4.04 -13.44
N PRO A 79 19.03 -4.78 -12.32
CA PRO A 79 19.72 -4.32 -11.11
C PRO A 79 21.25 -4.28 -11.25
N VAL A 80 21.82 -4.84 -12.33
CA VAL A 80 23.26 -4.84 -12.61
C VAL A 80 23.64 -3.65 -13.49
N THR A 81 22.85 -3.37 -14.53
CA THR A 81 23.14 -2.29 -15.49
C THR A 81 22.45 -0.97 -15.14
N PHE A 82 21.44 -0.99 -14.26
CA PHE A 82 20.58 0.14 -13.89
C PHE A 82 19.83 0.76 -15.08
N VAL A 83 19.42 -0.08 -16.04
CA VAL A 83 18.70 0.33 -17.26
C VAL A 83 17.52 -0.61 -17.51
N CYS A 84 16.43 -0.06 -18.07
CA CYS A 84 15.32 -0.86 -18.59
C CYS A 84 15.78 -1.76 -19.74
N THR A 85 15.78 -3.06 -19.50
CA THR A 85 16.28 -4.10 -20.39
C THR A 85 15.13 -5.05 -20.74
N PRO A 86 15.04 -5.62 -21.95
CA PRO A 86 14.06 -6.66 -22.25
C PRO A 86 14.08 -7.78 -21.20
N SER A 87 12.90 -8.25 -20.80
CA SER A 87 12.76 -9.20 -19.69
C SER A 87 13.58 -10.49 -19.86
N ASP A 88 13.72 -10.97 -21.09
CA ASP A 88 14.50 -12.16 -21.45
C ASP A 88 16.02 -11.95 -21.47
N GLU A 89 16.47 -10.69 -21.52
CA GLU A 89 17.89 -10.31 -21.53
C GLU A 89 18.38 -9.81 -20.17
N ALA A 90 17.47 -9.35 -19.30
CA ALA A 90 17.83 -8.75 -18.01
C ALA A 90 18.59 -9.73 -17.10
N SER A 91 19.63 -9.20 -16.44
CA SER A 91 20.53 -9.99 -15.58
C SER A 91 19.80 -10.69 -14.43
N CYS A 92 18.69 -10.11 -13.93
CA CYS A 92 17.88 -10.71 -12.87
C CYS A 92 17.03 -11.92 -13.33
N ASN A 93 16.85 -12.12 -14.63
CA ASN A 93 16.14 -13.27 -15.21
C ASN A 93 17.07 -14.31 -15.84
N GLN A 94 18.38 -14.01 -15.93
CA GLN A 94 19.35 -14.99 -16.41
C GLN A 94 19.50 -16.11 -15.38
N LYS A 95 19.28 -17.35 -15.83
CA LYS A 95 19.57 -18.52 -15.02
C LYS A 95 21.07 -18.61 -14.79
N PHE A 96 21.52 -18.31 -13.58
CA PHE A 96 22.87 -18.66 -13.16
C PHE A 96 23.00 -20.19 -13.08
N ASN A 97 23.63 -20.78 -14.10
CA ASN A 97 24.06 -22.17 -14.01
C ASN A 97 25.30 -22.22 -13.13
N CYS A 98 25.16 -22.76 -11.92
CA CYS A 98 26.31 -23.13 -11.10
C CYS A 98 27.05 -24.28 -11.77
N PRO A 99 28.35 -24.13 -12.14
CA PRO A 99 29.16 -25.26 -12.57
C PRO A 99 29.27 -26.27 -11.42
N ALA A 100 29.05 -27.55 -11.73
CA ALA A 100 29.33 -28.63 -10.80
C ALA A 100 30.77 -29.07 -11.03
N ASP A 101 31.70 -28.50 -10.27
CA ASP A 101 33.08 -28.99 -10.15
C ASP A 101 33.17 -30.11 -9.09
#